data_AF-A0A2H1VKQ5-F1
#
_entry.id   AF-A0A2H1VKQ5-F1
#
_cell.length_a   1.000
_cell.length_b   1.000
_cell.length_c   1.000
_cell.angle_alpha   90.00
_cell.angle_beta   90.00
_cell.angle_gamma   90.00
#
_symmetry.space_group_name_H-M   'P 1'
#
loop_
_entity.id
_entity.type
_entity.pdbx_description
1 polymer ?
#
loop_
_entity_poly.entity_id
_entity_poly.type
_entity_poly.pdbx_seq_one_letter_code
_entity_poly.pdbx_strand_id
1 'polypeptide(L)'
;MAHIEKCIEDLLRKSGKQPPSEHAAVWVPDNEASICMHCKKTQFTVLNRRHHCRKCGSVVCGPCSSKRYILRGQSDKPLRVCLQCYDELNRERARPTQPQPANITPVKDTAGSGGDSSADEDSDDDDDRVTAEEKHDEPKFYGDSDKTEETNNHSSKDSAK
;
A
#
# COMPACT_ATOMS: atom_id res chain seq x y z
N MET A 1 -2.04 -9.95 -31.59
CA MET A 1 -0.85 -9.18 -31.18
C MET A 1 -1.00 -7.69 -31.53
N ALA A 2 -1.05 -7.29 -32.81
CA ALA A 2 -1.04 -5.86 -33.22
C ALA A 2 -2.20 -4.96 -32.74
N HIS A 3 -3.39 -5.50 -32.45
CA HIS A 3 -4.51 -4.65 -31.98
C HIS A 3 -4.36 -4.23 -30.51
N ILE A 4 -3.68 -5.04 -29.68
CA ILE A 4 -3.48 -4.76 -28.26
C ILE A 4 -2.56 -3.54 -28.10
N GLU A 5 -1.45 -3.54 -28.85
CA GLU A 5 -0.48 -2.43 -28.86
C GLU A 5 -1.13 -1.13 -29.32
N LYS A 6 -1.89 -1.16 -30.42
CA LYS A 6 -2.63 0.01 -30.94
C LYS A 6 -3.68 0.53 -29.95
N CYS A 7 -4.39 -0.36 -29.25
CA CYS A 7 -5.35 0.05 -28.21
C CYS A 7 -4.64 0.72 -27.03
N ILE A 8 -3.47 0.21 -26.60
CA ILE A 8 -2.67 0.81 -25.53
C ILE A 8 -2.20 2.21 -25.93
N GLU A 9 -1.67 2.37 -27.15
CA GLU A 9 -1.25 3.68 -27.68
C GLU A 9 -2.40 4.68 -27.76
N ASP A 10 -3.56 4.26 -28.26
CA ASP A 10 -4.75 5.12 -28.35
C ASP A 10 -5.27 5.54 -26.97
N LEU A 11 -5.20 4.66 -25.97
CA LEU A 11 -5.55 4.99 -24.58
C LEU A 11 -4.56 5.97 -23.94
N LEU A 12 -3.26 5.76 -24.13
CA LEU A 12 -2.22 6.66 -23.62
C LEU A 12 -2.37 8.06 -24.23
N ARG A 13 -2.56 8.14 -25.55
CA ARG A 13 -2.75 9.40 -26.28
C ARG A 13 -4.02 10.15 -25.85
N LYS A 14 -5.13 9.45 -25.61
CA LYS A 14 -6.39 10.05 -25.14
C LYS A 14 -6.31 10.56 -23.70
N SER A 15 -5.55 9.89 -22.83
CA SER A 15 -5.44 10.28 -21.42
C SER A 15 -4.43 11.40 -21.17
N GLY A 16 -3.55 11.71 -22.13
CA GLY A 16 -2.47 12.68 -21.98
C GLY A 16 -1.41 12.31 -20.94
N LYS A 17 -1.52 11.12 -20.33
CA LYS A 17 -0.59 10.62 -19.31
C LYS A 17 0.54 9.86 -20.02
N GLN A 18 1.77 10.25 -19.71
CA GLN A 18 2.94 9.49 -20.13
C GLN A 18 2.86 8.08 -19.51
N PRO A 19 3.24 7.03 -20.25
CA PRO A 19 3.33 5.69 -19.67
C PRO A 19 4.30 5.76 -18.47
N PRO A 20 4.00 5.04 -17.36
CA PRO A 20 4.91 4.97 -16.23
C PRO A 20 6.28 4.51 -16.75
N SER A 21 7.33 5.29 -16.52
CA SER A 21 8.69 4.92 -16.94
C SER A 21 9.22 3.70 -16.18
N GLU A 22 8.55 3.35 -15.09
CA GLU A 22 8.88 2.23 -14.22
C GLU A 22 7.69 1.25 -14.17
N HIS A 23 7.92 0.02 -14.62
CA HIS A 23 6.94 -1.05 -14.54
C HIS A 23 6.69 -1.39 -13.06
N ALA A 24 5.44 -1.69 -12.70
CA ALA A 24 5.09 -2.13 -11.36
C ALA A 24 5.91 -3.37 -10.96
N ALA A 25 6.29 -3.46 -9.69
CA ALA A 25 7.08 -4.57 -9.19
C ALA A 25 6.36 -5.91 -9.37
N VAL A 26 7.10 -6.92 -9.85
CA VAL A 26 6.61 -8.30 -9.89
C VAL A 26 6.48 -8.81 -8.46
N TRP A 27 5.25 -9.06 -8.02
CA TRP A 27 4.96 -9.53 -6.67
C TRP A 27 5.19 -11.03 -6.57
N VAL A 28 6.15 -11.44 -5.73
CA VAL A 28 6.48 -12.85 -5.57
C VAL A 28 5.42 -13.53 -4.67
N PRO A 29 4.77 -14.61 -5.14
CA PRO A 29 3.81 -15.37 -4.34
C PRO A 29 4.44 -15.98 -3.07
N ASP A 30 3.68 -16.00 -1.97
CA ASP A 30 4.15 -16.51 -0.68
C ASP A 30 4.63 -17.96 -0.71
N ASN A 31 4.01 -18.79 -1.55
CA ASN A 31 4.32 -20.21 -1.66
C ASN A 31 5.72 -20.45 -2.26
N GLU A 32 6.23 -19.49 -3.03
CA GLU A 32 7.55 -19.57 -3.68
C GLU A 32 8.68 -19.09 -2.76
N ALA A 33 8.35 -18.36 -1.69
CA ALA A 33 9.32 -17.82 -0.75
C ALA A 33 9.25 -18.54 0.62
N SER A 34 10.12 -19.53 0.79
CA SER A 34 10.32 -20.24 2.07
C SER A 34 11.30 -19.53 3.01
N ILE A 35 12.18 -18.68 2.47
CA ILE A 35 13.24 -17.99 3.20
C ILE A 35 13.27 -16.52 2.76
N CYS A 36 13.65 -15.61 3.67
CA CYS A 36 13.82 -14.19 3.37
C CYS A 36 14.79 -13.96 2.21
N MET A 37 14.35 -13.24 1.18
CA MET A 37 15.12 -13.01 -0.06
C MET A 37 16.32 -12.06 0.13
N HIS A 38 16.37 -11.27 1.22
CA HIS A 38 17.53 -10.43 1.54
C HIS A 38 18.55 -11.13 2.43
N CYS A 39 18.16 -11.47 3.67
CA CYS A 39 19.13 -12.00 4.62
C CYS A 39 19.47 -13.48 4.36
N LYS A 40 18.60 -14.23 3.67
CA LYS A 40 18.73 -15.68 3.41
C LYS A 40 18.92 -16.54 4.67
N LYS A 41 18.71 -15.95 5.86
CA LYS A 41 18.91 -16.57 7.18
C LYS A 41 17.60 -16.93 7.86
N THR A 42 16.58 -16.09 7.68
CA THR A 42 15.27 -16.29 8.30
C THR A 42 14.39 -17.17 7.43
N GLN A 43 14.09 -18.38 7.90
CA GLN A 43 13.02 -19.20 7.33
C GLN A 43 11.66 -18.70 7.80
N PHE A 44 10.70 -18.63 6.89
CA PHE A 44 9.35 -18.19 7.21
C PHE A 44 8.57 -19.32 7.89
N THR A 45 7.88 -18.96 8.97
CA THR A 45 7.06 -19.86 9.78
C THR A 45 5.82 -19.12 10.25
N VAL A 46 4.94 -19.76 11.02
CA VAL A 46 3.77 -19.09 11.61
C VAL A 46 4.18 -17.90 12.50
N LEU A 47 5.33 -17.99 13.17
CA LEU A 47 5.90 -16.92 13.98
C LEU A 47 6.68 -15.91 13.13
N ASN A 48 7.49 -16.40 12.19
CA ASN A 48 8.26 -15.57 11.26
C ASN A 48 7.43 -15.30 10.00
N ARG A 49 6.52 -14.33 10.09
CA ARG A 49 5.62 -13.99 8.98
C ARG A 49 6.36 -13.38 7.78
N ARG A 50 5.82 -13.63 6.59
CA ARG A 50 6.27 -13.02 5.34
C ARG A 50 5.83 -11.56 5.27
N HIS A 51 6.68 -10.73 4.66
CA HIS A 51 6.33 -9.37 4.29
C HIS A 51 6.85 -9.09 2.89
N HIS A 52 6.17 -8.23 2.15
CA HIS A 52 6.63 -7.84 0.82
C HIS A 52 7.13 -6.40 0.80
N CYS A 53 8.18 -6.17 0.03
CA CYS A 53 8.58 -4.82 -0.33
C CYS A 53 7.61 -4.26 -1.39
N ARG A 54 6.99 -3.10 -1.14
CA ARG A 54 6.05 -2.51 -2.12
C ARG A 54 6.74 -1.91 -3.35
N LYS A 55 8.04 -1.59 -3.25
CA LYS A 55 8.86 -1.06 -4.35
C LYS A 55 9.41 -2.15 -5.27
N CYS A 56 9.86 -3.30 -4.75
CA CYS A 56 10.51 -4.35 -5.56
C CYS A 56 9.81 -5.72 -5.52
N GLY A 57 8.74 -5.89 -4.73
CA GLY A 57 7.93 -7.11 -4.71
C GLY A 57 8.54 -8.32 -3.99
N SER A 58 9.79 -8.21 -3.50
CA SER A 58 10.48 -9.31 -2.82
C SER A 58 9.85 -9.67 -1.48
N VAL A 59 9.91 -10.96 -1.12
CA VAL A 59 9.45 -11.48 0.17
C VAL A 59 10.58 -11.46 1.20
N VAL A 60 10.34 -10.80 2.31
CA VAL A 60 11.35 -10.37 3.28
C VAL A 60 10.83 -10.54 4.71
N CYS A 61 11.74 -10.74 5.67
CA CYS A 61 11.37 -10.81 7.09
C CYS A 61 11.19 -9.41 7.71
N GLY A 62 10.62 -9.36 8.92
CA GLY A 62 10.40 -8.12 9.67
C GLY A 62 11.67 -7.25 9.80
N PRO A 63 12.80 -7.80 10.25
CA PRO A 63 14.07 -7.06 10.34
C PRO A 63 14.56 -6.48 9.01
N CYS A 64 14.39 -7.20 7.90
CA CYS A 64 14.81 -6.73 6.56
C CYS A 64 13.87 -5.68 5.95
N SER A 65 12.74 -5.39 6.59
CA SER A 65 11.72 -4.45 6.11
C SER A 65 11.17 -3.55 7.22
N SER A 66 12.04 -3.18 8.16
CA SER A 66 11.67 -2.37 9.33
C SER A 66 11.26 -0.93 9.00
N LYS A 67 11.54 -0.46 7.79
CA LYS A 67 11.30 0.92 7.36
C LYS A 67 10.09 1.05 6.43
N ARG A 68 9.54 2.26 6.35
CA ARG A 68 8.47 2.65 5.44
C ARG A 68 8.89 3.87 4.63
N TYR A 69 8.37 3.99 3.41
CA TYR A 69 8.67 5.08 2.49
C TYR A 69 7.41 5.47 1.69
N ILE A 70 7.25 6.75 1.35
CA ILE A 70 6.14 7.22 0.51
C ILE A 70 6.50 6.97 -0.97
N LEU A 71 5.86 5.97 -1.58
CA LEU A 71 6.06 5.63 -2.98
C LEU A 71 5.10 6.48 -3.84
N ARG A 72 5.59 7.65 -4.26
CA ARG A 72 4.85 8.57 -5.14
C ARG A 72 4.41 7.83 -6.40
N GLY A 73 3.15 7.95 -6.78
CA GLY A 73 2.53 7.21 -7.89
C GLY A 73 1.89 5.88 -7.48
N GLN A 74 2.08 5.41 -6.24
CA GLN A 74 1.39 4.23 -5.70
C GLN A 74 0.50 4.56 -4.49
N SER A 75 0.98 5.41 -3.56
CA SER A 75 0.20 5.90 -2.42
C SER A 75 0.82 7.14 -1.79
N ASP A 76 -0.01 8.02 -1.24
CA ASP A 76 0.44 9.17 -0.43
C ASP A 76 0.80 8.76 1.01
N LYS A 77 0.42 7.55 1.43
CA LYS A 77 0.76 7.00 2.75
C LYS A 77 2.07 6.20 2.70
N PRO A 78 2.88 6.21 3.78
CA PRO A 78 4.11 5.42 3.83
C PRO A 78 3.85 3.91 3.70
N LEU A 79 4.47 3.27 2.70
CA LEU A 79 4.37 1.84 2.43
C LEU A 79 5.61 1.10 2.94
N ARG A 80 5.45 -0.18 3.29
CA ARG A 80 6.57 -1.03 3.72
C ARG A 80 7.55 -1.26 2.58
N VAL A 81 8.82 -1.01 2.81
CA VAL A 81 9.91 -1.27 1.87
C VAL A 81 11.01 -2.06 2.55
N CYS A 82 11.77 -2.84 1.78
CA CYS A 82 12.98 -3.45 2.31
C CYS A 82 14.06 -2.38 2.55
N LEU A 83 15.05 -2.71 3.38
CA LEU A 83 16.13 -1.78 3.71
C LEU A 83 16.90 -1.31 2.47
N GLN A 84 17.13 -2.19 1.50
CA GLN A 84 17.81 -1.86 0.26
C GLN A 84 17.04 -0.79 -0.55
N CYS A 85 15.75 -1.01 -0.80
CA CYS A 85 14.92 -0.02 -1.50
C CYS A 85 14.80 1.28 -0.72
N TYR A 86 14.74 1.23 0.62
CA TYR A 86 14.71 2.44 1.43
C TYR A 86 15.96 3.30 1.19
N ASP A 87 17.14 2.68 1.17
CA ASP A 87 18.40 3.39 0.99
C ASP A 87 18.55 3.92 -0.45
N GLU A 88 18.10 3.17 -1.46
CA GLU A 88 18.03 3.60 -2.87
C GLU A 88 17.12 4.84 -3.02
N LEU A 89 15.90 4.79 -2.49
CA LEU A 89 14.94 5.89 -2.55
C LEU A 89 15.43 7.13 -1.80
N ASN A 90 16.15 6.96 -0.68
CA ASN A 90 16.77 8.08 0.02
C ASN A 90 17.90 8.71 -0.78
N ARG A 91 18.71 7.91 -1.49
CA ARG A 91 19.77 8.42 -2.38
C ARG A 91 19.18 9.17 -3.58
N GLU A 92 18.09 8.68 -4.15
CA GLU A 92 17.38 9.37 -5.23
C GLU A 92 16.82 10.72 -4.75
N ARG A 93 16.22 10.77 -3.56
CA ARG A 93 15.72 12.01 -2.97
C ARG A 93 16.83 13.03 -2.67
N ALA A 94 18.01 12.56 -2.25
CA ALA A 94 19.15 13.42 -1.93
C ALA A 94 19.98 13.83 -3.17
N ARG A 95 19.73 13.22 -4.34
CA ARG A 95 20.45 13.56 -5.56
C ARG A 95 19.97 14.95 -6.02
N PRO A 96 20.87 15.94 -6.20
CA PRO A 96 20.53 17.16 -6.90
C PRO A 96 20.04 16.74 -8.28
N THR A 97 18.85 17.16 -8.67
CA THR A 97 18.24 16.88 -9.97
C THR A 97 19.26 17.19 -11.06
N GLN A 98 19.97 16.17 -11.55
CA GLN A 98 20.67 16.29 -12.81
C GLN A 98 19.58 16.24 -13.86
N PRO A 99 19.44 17.28 -14.71
CA PRO A 99 18.47 17.25 -15.78
C PRO A 99 18.79 16.02 -16.64
N GLN A 100 17.81 15.12 -16.74
CA GLN A 100 17.74 14.16 -17.83
C GLN A 100 17.96 14.95 -19.13
N PRO A 101 18.69 14.45 -20.14
CA PRO A 101 18.86 15.16 -21.40
C PRO A 101 17.51 15.25 -22.12
N ALA A 102 16.73 16.26 -21.76
CA ALA A 102 15.59 16.73 -22.52
C ALA A 102 16.16 17.37 -23.78
N ASN A 103 15.73 16.86 -24.94
CA ASN A 103 15.98 17.49 -26.22
C ASN A 103 15.65 18.98 -26.13
N ILE A 104 16.60 19.77 -26.61
CA ILE A 104 16.72 21.21 -26.48
C ILE A 104 15.63 21.91 -27.29
N THR A 105 14.84 22.76 -26.65
CA THR A 105 14.29 23.97 -27.31
C THR A 105 14.44 25.17 -26.37
N PRO A 106 15.07 26.26 -26.80
CA PRO A 106 15.28 27.43 -25.95
C PRO A 106 14.05 28.33 -25.99
N VAL A 107 13.35 28.47 -24.85
CA VAL A 107 12.51 29.64 -24.58
C VAL A 107 13.21 30.51 -23.56
N LYS A 108 13.18 31.81 -23.85
CA LYS A 108 14.07 32.86 -23.37
C LYS A 108 13.38 33.56 -22.21
N ASP A 109 14.15 33.74 -21.14
CA ASP A 109 14.14 34.80 -20.12
C ASP A 109 12.82 35.48 -19.75
N THR A 110 12.51 35.53 -18.45
CA THR A 110 12.53 36.79 -17.68
C THR A 110 12.35 36.57 -16.18
N ALA A 111 13.07 37.38 -15.42
CA ALA A 111 13.25 37.33 -13.98
C ALA A 111 12.06 37.84 -13.16
N GLY A 112 11.97 37.42 -11.91
CA GLY A 112 11.11 38.02 -10.89
C GLY A 112 11.40 37.49 -9.48
N SER A 113 12.06 38.31 -8.66
CA SER A 113 12.35 38.12 -7.23
C SER A 113 11.14 38.37 -6.31
N GLY A 114 11.26 37.91 -5.06
CA GLY A 114 10.47 38.33 -3.89
C GLY A 114 9.32 37.37 -3.59
N GLY A 115 8.88 37.09 -2.38
CA GLY A 115 9.15 37.50 -0.99
C GLY A 115 8.36 36.47 -0.14
N ASP A 116 8.93 35.94 0.94
CA ASP A 116 8.55 36.25 2.32
C ASP A 116 7.07 36.02 2.71
N SER A 117 6.91 35.31 3.84
CA SER A 117 5.78 35.32 4.79
C SER A 117 4.46 34.67 4.28
N SER A 118 3.64 33.96 5.07
CA SER A 118 3.34 33.99 6.50
C SER A 118 2.76 32.64 6.96
N ALA A 119 2.73 32.45 8.27
CA ALA A 119 2.02 31.40 9.00
C ALA A 119 0.50 31.55 8.90
N ASP A 120 -0.24 30.46 9.05
CA ASP A 120 -1.62 30.45 9.54
C ASP A 120 -1.88 29.16 10.35
N GLU A 121 -2.65 29.33 11.41
CA GLU A 121 -2.95 28.38 12.50
C GLU A 121 -4.27 27.66 12.19
N ASP A 122 -4.31 26.33 12.27
CA ASP A 122 -5.56 25.57 12.19
C ASP A 122 -5.91 25.03 13.58
N SER A 123 -6.94 25.62 14.18
CA SER A 123 -7.56 25.19 15.43
C SER A 123 -8.56 24.07 15.14
N ASP A 124 -8.40 22.92 15.80
CA ASP A 124 -9.38 21.83 15.79
C ASP A 124 -10.55 22.19 16.75
N ASP A 125 -11.71 22.53 16.20
CA ASP A 125 -12.99 22.63 16.93
C ASP A 125 -13.71 21.26 16.91
N ASP A 126 -13.93 20.68 18.09
CA ASP A 126 -14.82 19.55 18.33
C ASP A 126 -16.30 20.01 18.24
N ASP A 127 -17.07 19.54 17.25
CA ASP A 127 -18.56 19.57 17.29
C ASP A 127 -19.11 18.14 17.14
N ASP A 128 -19.46 17.56 18.28
CA ASP A 128 -20.24 16.34 18.44
C ASP A 128 -21.70 16.66 18.10
N ARG A 129 -22.19 16.21 16.93
CA ARG A 129 -23.63 16.20 16.66
C ARG A 129 -24.10 14.91 16.00
N VAL A 130 -24.69 14.07 16.85
CA VAL A 130 -25.46 12.87 16.53
C VAL A 130 -26.76 13.26 15.81
N THR A 131 -26.94 12.81 14.57
CA THR A 131 -28.27 12.66 13.95
C THR A 131 -28.33 11.42 13.07
N ALA A 132 -29.10 10.43 13.55
CA ALA A 132 -29.97 9.48 12.87
C ALA A 132 -29.67 8.99 11.43
N GLU A 133 -29.59 7.65 11.34
CA GLU A 133 -30.09 6.80 10.25
C GLU A 133 -29.52 6.95 8.82
N GLU A 134 -28.50 6.16 8.49
CA GLU A 134 -28.39 5.54 7.16
C GLU A 134 -28.01 4.05 7.28
N LYS A 135 -28.95 3.19 6.88
CA LYS A 135 -28.73 1.75 6.67
C LYS A 135 -27.88 1.57 5.41
N HIS A 136 -26.66 1.06 5.57
CA HIS A 136 -25.94 0.45 4.45
C HIS A 136 -25.90 -1.08 4.64
N ASP A 137 -26.40 -1.76 3.62
CA ASP A 137 -26.56 -3.20 3.44
C ASP A 137 -25.43 -4.07 4.03
N GLU A 138 -25.84 -5.01 4.88
CA GLU A 138 -25.00 -6.09 5.38
C GLU A 138 -24.81 -7.15 4.26
N PRO A 139 -23.57 -7.52 3.90
CA PRO A 139 -23.33 -8.55 2.90
C PRO A 139 -23.68 -9.92 3.47
N LYS A 140 -24.76 -10.53 2.96
CA LYS A 140 -25.16 -11.91 3.30
C LYS A 140 -24.13 -12.92 2.81
N PHE A 141 -23.44 -13.55 3.76
CA PHE A 141 -22.64 -14.76 3.57
C PHE A 141 -23.57 -15.98 3.56
N TYR A 142 -23.64 -16.71 2.45
CA TYR A 142 -24.40 -17.97 2.37
C TYR A 142 -23.80 -19.02 3.31
N GLY A 143 -24.59 -19.51 4.26
CA GLY A 143 -24.18 -20.56 5.20
C GLY A 143 -25.34 -21.01 6.07
N ASP A 144 -26.29 -21.70 5.46
CA ASP A 144 -27.33 -22.48 6.13
C ASP A 144 -26.69 -23.55 7.02
N SER A 145 -26.98 -23.49 8.33
CA SER A 145 -26.90 -24.63 9.26
C SER A 145 -27.63 -24.26 10.54
N ASP A 146 -28.93 -24.53 10.51
CA ASP A 146 -29.82 -24.54 11.66
C ASP A 146 -29.34 -25.51 12.76
N LYS A 147 -29.74 -25.16 13.99
CA LYS A 147 -29.92 -26.00 15.19
C LYS A 147 -28.82 -25.99 16.27
N THR A 148 -28.94 -25.01 17.16
CA THR A 148 -28.64 -25.18 18.59
C THR A 148 -29.95 -25.17 19.38
N GLU A 149 -30.31 -26.27 20.04
CA GLU A 149 -31.25 -26.29 21.17
C GLU A 149 -30.45 -26.84 22.37
N GLU A 150 -30.03 -25.94 23.25
CA GLU A 150 -30.59 -25.75 24.60
C GLU A 150 -30.08 -26.76 25.63
N THR A 151 -29.03 -26.34 26.34
CA THR A 151 -28.72 -26.84 27.67
C THR A 151 -29.79 -26.34 28.63
N ASN A 152 -30.49 -27.25 29.31
CA ASN A 152 -31.08 -26.92 30.60
C ASN A 152 -30.81 -28.02 31.62
N ASN A 153 -29.92 -27.70 32.55
CA ASN A 153 -29.61 -28.52 33.71
C ASN A 153 -30.80 -28.51 34.67
N HIS A 154 -31.31 -29.69 35.01
CA HIS A 154 -32.09 -29.88 36.24
C HIS A 154 -31.39 -30.92 37.10
N SER A 155 -30.69 -30.42 38.12
CA SER A 155 -30.11 -31.22 39.20
C SER A 155 -31.12 -31.27 40.34
N SER A 156 -31.71 -32.45 40.56
CA SER A 156 -32.48 -32.90 41.73
C SER A 156 -33.26 -34.13 41.26
N LYS A 157 -33.35 -35.26 41.94
CA LYS A 157 -32.84 -35.77 43.21
C LYS A 157 -33.42 -37.21 43.27
N ASP A 158 -32.83 -38.03 44.11
CA ASP A 158 -33.47 -39.19 44.76
C ASP A 158 -33.62 -40.54 43.99
N SER A 159 -32.78 -41.48 44.47
CA SER A 159 -33.19 -42.71 45.16
C SER A 159 -33.40 -44.01 44.36
N ALA A 160 -32.54 -44.99 44.72
CA ALA A 160 -32.77 -46.42 44.94
C ALA A 160 -33.53 -47.20 43.83
N LYS A 161 -32.99 -48.29 43.28
CA LYS A 161 -32.50 -49.49 43.96
C LYS A 161 -31.92 -50.45 42.91
#